data_AF-A0A7J4IRB8-F1
#
_entry.id   AF-A0A7J4IRB8-F1
#
_cell.length_a   1.000
_cell.length_b   1.000
_cell.length_c   1.000
_cell.angle_alpha   90.00
_cell.angle_beta   90.00
_cell.angle_gamma   90.00
#
_symmetry.space_group_name_H-M   'P 1'
#
loop_
_entity.id
_entity.type
_entity.pdbx_description
1 polymer ?
#
loop_
_entity_poly.entity_id
_entity_poly.type
_entity_poly.pdbx_seq_one_letter_code
_entity_poly.pdbx_strand_id
1 'polypeptide(L)'
;MSDLENSDVIFLSIYIVVALIPFINSYRQKTSVALAMVLSLLLVMLVRFILAIANVGFNEIELLAMIPVISKNPDQLYRFVTAAWLHADWLHVLSNILVIGLVGVPLEQRLGSRRWIIVYFLGFIGGNVAWVMTHPESHNPAIGASGAAFGLLGAYMACWPNDEIEFPLLFLIRAWPIWLIVFVRLGLEIYQMYSIQEGTSGETNIAHMAHIGGFILAYLLARIIARGAPSSLSTESSNPTAASHNESMRVIAKKKMGDLTNDPWESANKPLEGNAGRILYQLRLQGDELETRQAWLEELAENTICPICDGEIKFNEKDDVYRLVCSINGEHLFWP
;
A
#
# COMPACT_ATOMS: atom_id res chain seq x y z
N MET A 1 -26.79 -23.81 3.70
CA MET A 1 -26.71 -23.00 2.47
C MET A 1 -28.07 -23.08 1.81
N SER A 2 -28.78 -21.97 1.65
CA SER A 2 -29.74 -21.88 0.55
C SER A 2 -28.97 -22.17 -0.73
N ASP A 3 -29.50 -23.01 -1.60
CA ASP A 3 -28.83 -23.30 -2.87
C ASP A 3 -28.69 -21.99 -3.64
N LEU A 4 -27.45 -21.55 -3.87
CA LEU A 4 -27.17 -20.36 -4.67
C LEU A 4 -27.78 -20.58 -6.06
N GLU A 5 -28.60 -19.64 -6.51
CA GLU A 5 -29.13 -19.70 -7.86
C GLU A 5 -28.01 -19.42 -8.86
N ASN A 6 -28.16 -19.87 -10.11
CA ASN A 6 -27.18 -19.58 -11.16
C ASN A 6 -26.96 -18.07 -11.34
N SER A 7 -28.01 -17.27 -11.12
CA SER A 7 -27.98 -15.80 -11.06
C SER A 7 -27.04 -15.29 -9.96
N ASP A 8 -27.10 -15.85 -8.75
CA ASP A 8 -26.27 -15.44 -7.62
C ASP A 8 -24.79 -15.69 -7.89
N VAL A 9 -24.48 -16.82 -8.53
CA VAL A 9 -23.10 -17.16 -8.93
C VAL A 9 -22.55 -16.15 -9.94
N ILE A 10 -23.38 -15.68 -10.88
CA ILE A 10 -22.98 -14.64 -11.85
C ILE A 10 -22.68 -13.33 -11.13
N PHE A 11 -23.55 -12.87 -10.23
CA PHE A 11 -23.33 -11.62 -9.51
C PHE A 11 -22.12 -11.71 -8.57
N LEU A 12 -21.96 -12.82 -7.85
CA LEU A 12 -20.77 -13.05 -7.02
C LEU A 12 -19.49 -12.99 -7.86
N SER A 13 -19.50 -13.57 -9.06
CA SER A 13 -18.37 -13.52 -9.99
C SER A 13 -18.05 -12.08 -10.41
N ILE A 14 -19.08 -11.26 -10.68
CA ILE A 14 -18.91 -9.83 -10.97
C ILE A 14 -18.24 -9.11 -9.78
N TYR A 15 -18.74 -9.31 -8.57
CA TYR A 15 -18.16 -8.71 -7.36
C TYR A 15 -16.69 -9.08 -7.19
N ILE A 16 -16.32 -10.36 -7.37
CA ILE A 16 -14.93 -10.82 -7.25
C ILE A 16 -14.05 -10.16 -8.31
N VAL A 17 -14.47 -10.16 -9.57
CA VAL A 17 -13.69 -9.56 -10.67
C VAL A 17 -13.48 -8.07 -10.42
N VAL A 18 -14.54 -7.36 -10.06
CA VAL A 18 -14.51 -5.93 -9.81
C VAL A 18 -13.65 -5.59 -8.60
N ALA A 19 -13.71 -6.40 -7.54
CA ALA A 19 -12.86 -6.24 -6.37
C ALA A 19 -11.36 -6.44 -6.70
N LEU A 20 -11.02 -7.37 -7.60
CA LEU A 20 -9.64 -7.76 -7.87
C LEU A 20 -8.94 -6.96 -8.98
N ILE A 21 -9.68 -6.46 -9.98
CA ILE A 21 -9.12 -5.71 -11.13
C ILE A 21 -8.17 -4.58 -10.71
N PRO A 22 -8.48 -3.72 -9.72
CA PRO A 22 -7.59 -2.64 -9.31
C PRO A 22 -6.23 -3.14 -8.82
N PHE A 23 -6.18 -4.28 -8.12
CA PHE A 23 -4.93 -4.86 -7.63
C PHE A 23 -4.11 -5.47 -8.76
N ILE A 24 -4.75 -6.10 -9.74
CA ILE A 24 -4.07 -6.60 -10.95
C ILE A 24 -3.43 -5.43 -11.69
N ASN A 25 -4.16 -4.32 -11.85
CA ASN A 25 -3.64 -3.13 -12.49
C ASN A 25 -2.47 -2.51 -11.69
N SER A 26 -2.61 -2.38 -10.37
CA SER A 26 -1.56 -1.87 -9.50
C SER A 26 -0.29 -2.70 -9.56
N TYR A 27 -0.41 -4.03 -9.58
CA TYR A 27 0.73 -4.93 -9.73
C TYR A 27 1.44 -4.74 -11.08
N ARG A 28 0.68 -4.64 -12.19
CA ARG A 28 1.25 -4.46 -13.54
C ARG A 28 1.92 -3.11 -13.74
N GLN A 29 1.34 -2.05 -13.17
CA GLN A 29 1.83 -0.68 -13.33
C GLN A 29 2.77 -0.25 -12.19
N LYS A 30 3.04 -1.12 -11.20
CA LYS A 30 3.81 -0.81 -9.98
C LYS A 30 3.28 0.45 -9.25
N THR A 31 1.95 0.61 -9.19
CA THR A 31 1.30 1.73 -8.50
C THR A 31 0.82 1.34 -7.10
N SER A 32 0.46 2.33 -6.28
CA SER A 32 0.02 2.17 -4.88
C SER A 32 -1.11 1.15 -4.72
N VAL A 33 -0.89 0.18 -3.83
CA VAL A 33 -1.90 -0.79 -3.42
C VAL A 33 -2.98 -0.15 -2.53
N ALA A 34 -2.64 0.88 -1.75
CA ALA A 34 -3.63 1.64 -0.99
C ALA A 34 -4.65 2.32 -1.92
N LEU A 35 -4.19 2.94 -3.03
CA LEU A 35 -5.08 3.49 -4.06
C LEU A 35 -5.86 2.39 -4.79
N ALA A 36 -5.25 1.23 -5.06
CA ALA A 36 -5.96 0.09 -5.62
C ALA A 36 -7.11 -0.37 -4.70
N MET A 37 -6.90 -0.38 -3.38
CA MET A 37 -7.94 -0.67 -2.39
C MET A 37 -9.06 0.38 -2.43
N VAL A 38 -8.73 1.68 -2.47
CA VAL A 38 -9.73 2.76 -2.62
C VAL A 38 -10.60 2.54 -3.85
N LEU A 39 -9.99 2.27 -5.01
CA LEU A 39 -10.73 2.00 -6.25
C LEU A 39 -11.55 0.71 -6.16
N SER A 40 -11.01 -0.33 -5.55
CA SER A 40 -11.70 -1.61 -5.34
C SER A 40 -13.00 -1.45 -4.54
N LEU A 41 -12.94 -0.72 -3.42
CA LEU A 41 -14.11 -0.45 -2.58
C LEU A 41 -15.15 0.41 -3.31
N LEU A 42 -14.71 1.43 -4.05
CA LEU A 42 -15.60 2.28 -4.84
C LEU A 42 -16.29 1.52 -5.96
N LEU A 43 -15.57 0.66 -6.67
CA LEU A 43 -16.14 -0.13 -7.76
C LEU A 43 -17.14 -1.17 -7.26
N VAL A 44 -16.86 -1.82 -6.13
CA VAL A 44 -17.84 -2.74 -5.49
C VAL A 44 -19.09 -1.97 -5.07
N MET A 45 -18.95 -0.78 -4.47
CA MET A 45 -20.10 0.07 -4.13
C MET A 45 -20.88 0.49 -5.38
N LEU A 46 -20.19 0.80 -6.49
CA LEU A 46 -20.84 1.14 -7.76
C LEU A 46 -21.66 -0.03 -8.31
N VAL A 47 -21.13 -1.26 -8.27
CA VAL A 47 -21.87 -2.47 -8.67
C VAL A 47 -23.12 -2.62 -7.82
N ARG A 48 -23.01 -2.53 -6.49
CA ARG A 48 -24.16 -2.58 -5.58
C ARG A 48 -25.22 -1.55 -5.94
N PHE A 49 -24.80 -0.31 -6.20
CA PHE A 49 -25.70 0.78 -6.57
C PHE A 49 -26.42 0.52 -7.90
N ILE A 50 -25.72 0.00 -8.91
CA ILE A 50 -26.30 -0.38 -10.20
C ILE A 50 -27.34 -1.50 -10.03
N LEU A 51 -27.00 -2.55 -9.28
CA LEU A 51 -27.92 -3.67 -9.02
C LEU A 51 -29.18 -3.20 -8.27
N ALA A 52 -29.03 -2.29 -7.31
CA ALA A 52 -30.14 -1.67 -6.59
C ALA A 52 -31.07 -0.87 -7.51
N ILE A 53 -30.52 -0.04 -8.41
CA ILE A 53 -31.31 0.71 -9.41
C ILE A 53 -32.02 -0.24 -10.38
N ALA A 54 -31.34 -1.31 -10.80
CA ALA A 54 -31.89 -2.31 -11.69
C ALA A 54 -32.89 -3.26 -11.01
N ASN A 55 -33.14 -3.09 -9.70
CA ASN A 55 -34.02 -3.94 -8.88
C ASN A 55 -33.69 -5.43 -9.00
N VAL A 56 -32.39 -5.75 -9.03
CA VAL A 56 -31.89 -7.13 -9.03
C VAL A 56 -31.94 -7.67 -7.60
N GLY A 57 -32.61 -8.80 -7.40
CA GLY A 57 -32.82 -9.43 -6.08
C GLY A 57 -31.61 -10.15 -5.48
N PHE A 58 -30.38 -9.68 -5.76
CA PHE A 58 -29.16 -10.27 -5.19
C PHE A 58 -28.87 -9.64 -3.83
N ASN A 59 -28.86 -10.43 -2.75
CA ASN A 59 -28.61 -9.95 -1.39
C ASN A 59 -27.14 -10.15 -0.98
N GLU A 60 -26.24 -9.28 -1.45
CA GLU A 60 -24.81 -9.41 -1.14
C GLU A 60 -24.49 -9.31 0.35
N ILE A 61 -25.26 -8.53 1.13
CA ILE A 61 -25.03 -8.36 2.57
C ILE A 61 -25.31 -9.67 3.30
N GLU A 62 -26.44 -10.32 3.01
CA GLU A 62 -26.77 -11.61 3.60
C GLU A 62 -25.73 -12.67 3.25
N LEU A 63 -25.21 -12.64 2.03
CA LEU A 63 -24.21 -13.61 1.56
C LEU A 63 -22.80 -13.34 2.09
N LEU A 64 -22.34 -12.09 2.17
CA LEU A 64 -20.92 -11.77 2.36
C LEU A 64 -20.58 -11.03 3.67
N ALA A 65 -21.58 -10.52 4.41
CA ALA A 65 -21.33 -9.77 5.64
C ALA A 65 -20.90 -10.67 6.81
N MET A 66 -20.20 -10.06 7.77
CA MET A 66 -19.75 -10.71 8.99
C MET A 66 -20.89 -10.72 10.00
N ILE A 67 -21.50 -11.89 10.21
CA ILE A 67 -22.62 -12.05 11.15
C ILE A 67 -22.15 -12.94 12.32
N PRO A 68 -22.09 -12.41 13.57
CA PRO A 68 -21.53 -13.14 14.70
C PRO A 68 -22.17 -14.50 14.99
N VAL A 69 -23.50 -14.59 14.99
CA VAL A 69 -24.20 -15.83 15.37
C VAL A 69 -23.88 -17.02 14.47
N ILE A 70 -23.62 -16.79 13.17
CA ILE A 70 -23.27 -17.85 12.21
C ILE A 70 -21.75 -18.02 11.99
N SER A 71 -20.93 -17.16 12.60
CA SER A 71 -19.48 -17.12 12.39
C SER A 71 -18.72 -18.36 12.86
N LYS A 72 -19.33 -19.13 13.77
CA LYS A 72 -18.76 -20.37 14.34
C LYS A 72 -18.78 -21.52 13.34
N ASN A 73 -19.57 -21.42 12.27
CA ASN A 73 -19.69 -22.46 11.27
C ASN A 73 -18.51 -22.38 10.27
N PRO A 74 -17.75 -23.48 10.05
CA PRO A 74 -16.56 -23.47 9.20
C PRO A 74 -16.80 -23.03 7.75
N ASP A 75 -17.99 -23.34 7.21
CA ASP A 75 -18.42 -22.94 5.86
C ASP A 75 -18.66 -21.43 5.73
N GLN A 76 -18.75 -20.70 6.84
CA GLN A 76 -19.01 -19.26 6.88
C GLN A 76 -17.75 -18.42 7.14
N LEU A 77 -16.57 -19.04 7.28
CA LEU A 77 -15.32 -18.34 7.63
C LEU A 77 -14.88 -17.30 6.57
N TYR A 78 -15.33 -17.42 5.33
CA TYR A 78 -15.04 -16.44 4.27
C TYR A 78 -15.55 -15.03 4.65
N ARG A 79 -16.58 -14.92 5.49
CA ARG A 79 -17.19 -13.66 5.94
C ARG A 79 -16.24 -12.79 6.76
N PHE A 80 -15.24 -13.39 7.40
CA PHE A 80 -14.16 -12.65 8.09
C PHE A 80 -13.29 -11.83 7.12
N VAL A 81 -13.39 -12.08 5.81
CA VAL A 81 -12.64 -11.38 4.76
C VAL A 81 -13.58 -10.64 3.81
N THR A 82 -14.64 -11.27 3.33
CA THR A 82 -15.52 -10.70 2.29
C THR A 82 -16.26 -9.44 2.75
N ALA A 83 -16.56 -9.33 4.05
CA ALA A 83 -17.26 -8.17 4.61
C ALA A 83 -16.50 -6.83 4.44
N ALA A 84 -15.19 -6.86 4.14
CA ALA A 84 -14.37 -5.66 3.94
C ALA A 84 -14.83 -4.80 2.76
N TRP A 85 -15.43 -5.44 1.74
CA TRP A 85 -15.87 -4.76 0.53
C TRP A 85 -17.31 -4.22 0.61
N LEU A 86 -18.10 -4.69 1.57
CA LEU A 86 -19.49 -4.28 1.72
C LEU A 86 -19.58 -2.97 2.48
N HIS A 87 -20.40 -2.03 2.00
CA HIS A 87 -20.66 -0.76 2.69
C HIS A 87 -22.15 -0.47 2.65
N ALA A 88 -22.69 0.07 3.75
CA ALA A 88 -24.13 0.32 3.91
C ALA A 88 -24.66 1.38 2.94
N ASP A 89 -23.84 2.39 2.64
CA ASP A 89 -24.19 3.57 1.83
C ASP A 89 -22.93 4.30 1.35
N TRP A 90 -23.14 5.34 0.55
CA TRP A 90 -22.08 6.16 -0.02
C TRP A 90 -21.25 6.89 1.03
N LEU A 91 -21.87 7.45 2.08
CA LEU A 91 -21.13 8.16 3.12
C LEU A 91 -20.22 7.19 3.89
N HIS A 92 -20.71 5.97 4.17
CA HIS A 92 -19.92 4.93 4.81
C HIS A 92 -18.67 4.58 3.99
N VAL A 93 -18.79 4.26 2.69
CA VAL A 93 -17.60 3.96 1.86
C VAL A 93 -16.67 5.17 1.72
N LEU A 94 -17.23 6.37 1.53
CA LEU A 94 -16.45 7.61 1.39
C LEU A 94 -15.61 7.89 2.65
N SER A 95 -16.17 7.68 3.84
CA SER A 95 -15.43 7.85 5.10
C SER A 95 -14.27 6.86 5.25
N ASN A 96 -14.45 5.61 4.82
CA ASN A 96 -13.40 4.59 4.88
C ASN A 96 -12.28 4.86 3.86
N ILE A 97 -12.64 5.14 2.60
CA ILE A 97 -11.64 5.41 1.57
C ILE A 97 -10.88 6.73 1.82
N LEU A 98 -11.48 7.69 2.51
CA LEU A 98 -10.78 8.91 2.92
C LEU A 98 -9.62 8.58 3.86
N VAL A 99 -9.86 7.73 4.87
CA VAL A 99 -8.79 7.26 5.77
C VAL A 99 -7.79 6.39 5.02
N ILE A 100 -8.24 5.43 4.21
CA ILE A 100 -7.34 4.55 3.44
C ILE A 100 -6.50 5.35 2.44
N GLY A 101 -7.06 6.38 1.80
CA GLY A 101 -6.34 7.25 0.88
C GLY A 101 -5.34 8.16 1.60
N LEU A 102 -5.81 8.96 2.57
CA LEU A 102 -4.97 9.95 3.24
C LEU A 102 -3.93 9.32 4.18
N VAL A 103 -4.30 8.27 4.92
CA VAL A 103 -3.43 7.58 5.89
C VAL A 103 -2.74 6.38 5.26
N GLY A 104 -3.46 5.61 4.45
CA GLY A 104 -2.92 4.40 3.87
C GLY A 104 -1.83 4.64 2.84
N VAL A 105 -1.93 5.67 1.99
CA VAL A 105 -0.89 5.93 0.97
C VAL A 105 0.47 6.30 1.59
N PRO A 106 0.57 7.26 2.53
CA PRO A 106 1.85 7.55 3.19
C PRO A 106 2.36 6.36 4.01
N LEU A 107 1.47 5.61 4.67
CA LEU A 107 1.86 4.39 5.38
C LEU A 107 2.41 3.31 4.44
N GLU A 108 1.85 3.18 3.23
CA GLU A 108 2.36 2.27 2.20
C GLU A 108 3.77 2.67 1.77
N GLN A 109 4.06 3.96 1.64
CA GLN A 109 5.40 4.44 1.31
C GLN A 109 6.41 4.09 2.42
N ARG A 110 5.98 4.15 3.69
CA ARG A 110 6.82 3.75 4.83
C ARG A 110 7.06 2.23 4.89
N LEU A 111 6.02 1.43 4.69
CA LEU A 111 6.02 -0.04 4.86
C LEU A 111 6.42 -0.83 3.60
N GLY A 112 6.15 -0.29 2.43
CA GLY A 112 6.05 -1.03 1.17
C GLY A 112 4.74 -1.83 1.06
N SER A 113 4.31 -2.08 -0.18
CA SER A 113 2.98 -2.62 -0.49
C SER A 113 2.65 -3.96 0.18
N ARG A 114 3.60 -4.90 0.25
CA ARG A 114 3.37 -6.23 0.87
C ARG A 114 3.03 -6.13 2.35
N ARG A 115 3.78 -5.32 3.10
CA ARG A 115 3.58 -5.12 4.54
C ARG A 115 2.31 -4.32 4.81
N TRP A 116 2.01 -3.36 3.95
CA TRP A 116 0.77 -2.60 4.00
C TRP A 116 -0.47 -3.50 3.89
N ILE A 117 -0.49 -4.44 2.92
CA ILE A 117 -1.57 -5.43 2.77
C ILE A 117 -1.75 -6.25 4.06
N ILE A 118 -0.65 -6.72 4.66
CA ILE A 118 -0.69 -7.50 5.91
C ILE A 118 -1.32 -6.67 7.03
N VAL A 119 -0.89 -5.42 7.20
CA VAL A 119 -1.45 -4.52 8.23
C VAL A 119 -2.93 -4.25 7.99
N TYR A 120 -3.33 -3.99 6.75
CA TYR A 120 -4.73 -3.77 6.37
C TYR A 120 -5.61 -4.95 6.79
N PHE A 121 -5.23 -6.18 6.40
CA PHE A 121 -6.01 -7.38 6.73
C PHE A 121 -5.94 -7.76 8.20
N LEU A 122 -4.82 -7.51 8.89
CA LEU A 122 -4.76 -7.68 10.35
C LEU A 122 -5.72 -6.73 11.06
N GLY A 123 -5.79 -5.46 10.65
CA GLY A 123 -6.79 -4.53 11.17
C GLY A 123 -8.21 -5.02 10.93
N PHE A 124 -8.50 -5.46 9.71
CA PHE A 124 -9.84 -5.94 9.37
C PHE A 124 -10.24 -7.19 10.17
N ILE A 125 -9.39 -8.22 10.17
CA ILE A 125 -9.63 -9.48 10.87
C ILE A 125 -9.67 -9.25 12.38
N GLY A 126 -8.76 -8.44 12.92
CA GLY A 126 -8.75 -8.08 14.35
C GLY A 126 -10.05 -7.40 14.77
N GLY A 127 -10.61 -6.54 13.91
CA GLY A 127 -11.91 -5.94 14.13
C GLY A 127 -13.05 -6.95 14.12
N ASN A 128 -13.11 -7.82 13.11
CA ASN A 128 -14.15 -8.86 13.04
C ASN A 128 -14.08 -9.83 14.22
N VAL A 129 -12.88 -10.24 14.64
CA VAL A 129 -12.69 -11.10 15.82
C VAL A 129 -13.18 -10.39 17.08
N ALA A 130 -12.79 -9.13 17.29
CA ALA A 130 -13.27 -8.38 18.45
C ALA A 130 -14.79 -8.20 18.46
N TRP A 131 -15.39 -7.91 17.30
CA TRP A 131 -16.85 -7.83 17.15
C TRP A 131 -17.55 -9.14 17.52
N VAL A 132 -17.11 -10.26 16.94
CA VAL A 132 -17.67 -11.60 17.20
C VAL A 132 -17.52 -11.99 18.67
N MET A 133 -16.36 -11.74 19.28
CA MET A 133 -16.11 -12.07 20.69
C MET A 133 -16.97 -11.25 21.65
N THR A 134 -17.26 -10.00 21.31
CA THR A 134 -18.07 -9.11 22.16
C THR A 134 -19.57 -9.24 21.93
N HIS A 135 -19.98 -9.69 20.74
CA HIS A 135 -21.38 -9.80 20.33
C HIS A 135 -21.72 -11.18 19.74
N PRO A 136 -21.40 -12.30 20.42
CA PRO A 136 -21.46 -13.64 19.83
C PRO A 136 -22.85 -14.08 19.36
N GLU A 137 -23.91 -13.56 19.99
CA GLU A 137 -25.31 -13.91 19.68
C GLU A 137 -25.99 -12.86 18.78
N SER A 138 -25.24 -11.87 18.29
CA SER A 138 -25.78 -10.82 17.45
C SER A 138 -26.09 -11.32 16.03
N HIS A 139 -27.26 -10.93 15.55
CA HIS A 139 -27.72 -11.13 14.17
C HIS A 139 -27.38 -9.93 13.28
N ASN A 140 -26.84 -8.85 13.87
CA ASN A 140 -26.54 -7.64 13.13
C ASN A 140 -25.28 -7.85 12.29
N PRO A 141 -25.36 -7.67 10.95
CA PRO A 141 -24.21 -7.80 10.08
C PRO A 141 -23.21 -6.66 10.31
N ALA A 142 -21.95 -7.01 10.49
CA ALA A 142 -20.83 -6.07 10.40
C ALA A 142 -20.29 -6.06 8.96
N ILE A 143 -20.18 -4.86 8.41
CA ILE A 143 -19.70 -4.59 7.05
C ILE A 143 -18.80 -3.35 7.06
N GLY A 144 -17.87 -3.28 6.11
CA GLY A 144 -17.07 -2.09 5.86
C GLY A 144 -15.59 -2.29 6.13
N ALA A 145 -14.78 -1.46 5.48
CA ALA A 145 -13.33 -1.48 5.63
C ALA A 145 -12.82 -0.76 6.90
N SER A 146 -13.71 -0.33 7.79
CA SER A 146 -13.37 0.56 8.91
C SER A 146 -12.44 -0.09 9.93
N GLY A 147 -12.59 -1.37 10.25
CA GLY A 147 -11.64 -2.11 11.09
C GLY A 147 -10.23 -2.09 10.50
N ALA A 148 -10.11 -2.19 9.18
CA ALA A 148 -8.84 -2.06 8.46
C ALA A 148 -8.30 -0.63 8.55
N ALA A 149 -9.14 0.38 8.35
CA ALA A 149 -8.78 1.80 8.45
C ALA A 149 -8.24 2.17 9.84
N PHE A 150 -8.90 1.68 10.91
CA PHE A 150 -8.40 1.81 12.28
C PHE A 150 -7.11 1.01 12.50
N GLY A 151 -6.96 -0.15 11.86
CA GLY A 151 -5.70 -0.89 11.87
C GLY A 151 -4.54 -0.13 11.23
N LEU A 152 -4.77 0.55 10.10
CA LEU A 152 -3.77 1.42 9.46
C LEU A 152 -3.36 2.56 10.41
N LEU A 153 -4.33 3.22 11.05
CA LEU A 153 -4.08 4.23 12.07
C LEU A 153 -3.25 3.69 13.25
N GLY A 154 -3.59 2.49 13.75
CA GLY A 154 -2.84 1.81 14.81
C GLY A 154 -1.41 1.49 14.41
N ALA A 155 -1.20 0.98 13.21
CA ALA A 155 0.13 0.68 12.71
C ALA A 155 0.97 1.96 12.50
N TYR A 156 0.36 3.02 11.98
CA TYR A 156 1.05 4.28 11.78
C TYR A 156 1.45 4.89 13.13
N MET A 157 0.54 4.92 14.10
CA MET A 157 0.82 5.40 15.46
C MET A 157 1.94 4.60 16.15
N ALA A 158 1.98 3.28 15.96
CA ALA A 158 3.01 2.45 16.58
C ALA A 158 4.41 2.73 16.01
N CYS A 159 4.51 2.98 14.70
CA CYS A 159 5.77 3.04 13.98
C CYS A 159 6.30 4.46 13.79
N TRP A 160 5.45 5.41 13.41
CA TRP A 160 5.81 6.79 13.06
C TRP A 160 4.76 7.79 13.61
N PRO A 161 4.61 7.91 14.94
CA PRO A 161 3.58 8.75 15.56
C PRO A 161 3.73 10.25 15.26
N ASN A 162 4.95 10.69 14.93
CA ASN A 162 5.27 12.09 14.65
C ASN A 162 5.23 12.44 13.16
N ASP A 163 4.94 11.48 12.27
CA ASP A 163 4.68 11.79 10.87
C ASP A 163 3.48 12.73 10.77
N GLU A 164 3.52 13.67 9.83
CA GLU A 164 2.40 14.57 9.57
C GLU A 164 1.68 14.19 8.28
N ILE A 165 0.35 14.19 8.32
CA ILE A 165 -0.50 14.00 7.13
C ILE A 165 -1.27 15.28 6.88
N GLU A 166 -1.26 15.71 5.63
CA GLU A 166 -2.09 16.82 5.17
C GLU A 166 -3.56 16.41 5.15
N PHE A 167 -4.36 17.08 5.99
CA PHE A 167 -5.80 16.90 6.02
C PHE A 167 -6.48 18.17 5.52
N PRO A 168 -7.41 18.08 4.55
CA PRO A 168 -8.22 19.21 4.13
C PRO A 168 -9.32 19.44 5.19
N LEU A 169 -9.15 20.45 6.05
CA LEU A 169 -10.15 20.82 7.05
C LEU A 169 -10.72 22.21 6.74
N LEU A 170 -12.00 22.29 6.39
CA LEU A 170 -12.79 23.53 6.28
C LEU A 170 -11.97 24.74 5.76
N PHE A 171 -11.45 24.63 4.52
CA PHE A 171 -10.66 25.64 3.79
C PHE A 171 -9.16 25.76 4.11
N LEU A 172 -8.61 25.02 5.08
CA LEU A 172 -7.18 24.96 5.38
C LEU A 172 -6.63 23.54 5.19
N ILE A 173 -5.70 23.37 4.26
CA ILE A 173 -4.88 22.16 4.18
C ILE A 173 -3.76 22.34 5.21
N ARG A 174 -3.79 21.51 6.26
CA ARG A 174 -2.79 21.56 7.32
C ARG A 174 -2.25 20.16 7.56
N ALA A 175 -0.94 20.06 7.71
CA ALA A 175 -0.29 18.85 8.16
C ALA A 175 -0.51 18.67 9.67
N TRP A 176 -1.04 17.51 10.07
CA TRP A 176 -1.29 17.15 11.46
C TRP A 176 -0.52 15.87 11.81
N PRO A 177 0.10 15.80 13.01
CA PRO A 177 0.84 14.62 13.40
C PRO A 177 -0.11 13.43 13.63
N ILE A 178 0.35 12.23 13.26
CA ILE A 178 -0.41 10.98 13.37
C ILE A 178 -0.95 10.78 14.78
N TRP A 179 -0.14 11.02 15.82
CA TRP A 179 -0.56 10.82 17.20
C TRP A 179 -1.80 11.64 17.55
N LEU A 180 -1.90 12.86 17.00
CA LEU A 180 -3.02 13.75 17.27
C LEU A 180 -4.26 13.33 16.48
N ILE A 181 -4.10 12.95 15.21
CA ILE A 181 -5.19 12.39 14.39
C ILE A 181 -5.78 11.16 15.07
N VAL A 182 -4.92 10.26 15.54
CA VAL A 182 -5.32 9.01 16.23
C VAL A 182 -5.98 9.31 17.56
N PHE A 183 -5.40 10.21 18.37
CA PHE A 183 -5.97 10.61 19.65
C PHE A 183 -7.38 11.18 19.48
N VAL A 184 -7.58 12.09 18.53
CA VAL A 184 -8.90 12.66 18.24
C VAL A 184 -9.86 11.59 17.73
N ARG A 185 -9.45 10.75 16.77
CA ARG A 185 -10.35 9.75 16.18
C ARG A 185 -10.78 8.66 17.17
N LEU A 186 -9.85 8.14 17.98
CA LEU A 186 -10.16 7.18 19.04
C LEU A 186 -10.93 7.84 20.19
N GLY A 187 -10.63 9.09 20.53
CA GLY A 187 -11.38 9.85 21.53
C GLY A 187 -12.86 10.01 21.13
N LEU A 188 -13.13 10.35 19.87
CA LEU A 188 -14.49 10.39 19.32
C LEU A 188 -15.17 9.01 19.36
N GLU A 189 -14.42 7.95 19.05
CA GLU A 189 -14.93 6.58 19.09
C GLU A 189 -15.37 6.18 20.51
N ILE A 190 -14.52 6.43 21.51
CA ILE A 190 -14.82 6.14 22.92
C ILE A 190 -15.98 7.00 23.42
N TYR A 191 -15.99 8.29 23.06
CA TYR A 191 -17.08 9.20 23.42
C TYR A 191 -18.43 8.72 22.88
N GLN A 192 -18.49 8.27 21.63
CA GLN A 192 -19.70 7.72 21.02
C GLN A 192 -20.16 6.45 21.73
N MET A 193 -19.23 5.54 22.06
CA MET A 193 -19.58 4.34 22.83
C MET A 193 -20.17 4.69 24.21
N TYR A 194 -19.56 5.65 24.90
CA TYR A 194 -20.02 6.11 26.21
C TYR A 194 -21.40 6.77 26.12
N SER A 195 -21.65 7.61 25.12
CA SER A 195 -22.95 8.27 24.95
C SER A 195 -24.08 7.28 24.66
N ILE A 196 -23.79 6.20 23.92
CA ILE A 196 -24.75 5.11 23.68
C ILE A 196 -25.06 4.38 24.98
N GLN A 197 -24.04 4.08 25.78
CA GLN A 197 -24.21 3.37 27.05
C GLN A 197 -24.97 4.19 28.10
N GLU A 198 -24.75 5.50 28.15
CA GLU A 198 -25.50 6.40 29.04
C GLU A 198 -26.94 6.70 28.55
N GLY A 199 -27.30 6.24 27.35
CA GLY A 199 -28.60 6.55 26.74
C GLY A 199 -28.77 8.01 26.33
N THR A 200 -27.68 8.78 26.29
CA THR A 200 -27.66 10.18 25.83
C THR A 200 -27.63 10.28 24.30
N SER A 201 -27.33 9.16 23.62
CA SER A 201 -27.54 8.95 22.18
C SER A 201 -28.33 7.67 21.93
N GLY A 202 -29.14 7.63 20.86
CA GLY A 202 -29.84 6.41 20.43
C GLY A 202 -28.88 5.31 19.97
N GLU A 203 -29.39 4.08 19.82
CA GLU A 203 -28.62 2.95 19.28
C GLU A 203 -28.00 3.31 17.93
N THR A 204 -26.70 3.05 17.76
CA THR A 204 -26.00 3.26 16.49
C THR A 204 -25.79 1.91 15.79
N ASN A 205 -25.92 1.89 14.46
CA ASN A 205 -25.56 0.73 13.63
C ASN A 205 -24.03 0.65 13.39
N ILE A 206 -23.22 1.13 14.33
CA ILE A 206 -21.76 1.22 14.19
C ILE A 206 -21.10 0.14 15.07
N ALA A 207 -20.28 -0.69 14.46
CA ALA A 207 -19.55 -1.76 15.13
C ALA A 207 -18.30 -1.21 15.86
N HIS A 208 -18.49 -0.40 16.90
CA HIS A 208 -17.39 0.30 17.60
C HIS A 208 -16.29 -0.66 18.10
N MET A 209 -16.65 -1.85 18.59
CA MET A 209 -15.67 -2.85 19.02
C MET A 209 -14.80 -3.38 17.88
N ALA A 210 -15.28 -3.36 16.63
CA ALA A 210 -14.47 -3.72 15.47
C ALA A 210 -13.36 -2.69 15.21
N HIS A 211 -13.65 -1.40 15.42
CA HIS A 211 -12.65 -0.34 15.27
C HIS A 211 -11.53 -0.48 16.31
N ILE A 212 -11.89 -0.70 17.57
CA ILE A 212 -10.93 -0.88 18.67
C ILE A 212 -10.09 -2.16 18.45
N GLY A 213 -10.73 -3.28 18.11
CA GLY A 213 -10.04 -4.54 17.84
C GLY A 213 -9.04 -4.44 16.70
N GLY A 214 -9.45 -3.81 15.59
CA GLY A 214 -8.58 -3.59 14.44
C GLY A 214 -7.39 -2.69 14.75
N PHE A 215 -7.63 -1.58 15.48
CA PHE A 215 -6.58 -0.69 15.95
C PHE A 215 -5.56 -1.43 16.82
N ILE A 216 -6.01 -2.13 17.87
CA ILE A 216 -5.13 -2.76 18.86
C ILE A 216 -4.29 -3.85 18.20
N LEU A 217 -4.90 -4.75 17.41
CA LEU A 217 -4.18 -5.86 16.80
C LEU A 217 -3.07 -5.35 15.86
N ALA A 218 -3.40 -4.37 15.00
CA ALA A 218 -2.41 -3.79 14.11
C ALA A 218 -1.34 -3.01 14.87
N TYR A 219 -1.70 -2.20 15.88
CA TYR A 219 -0.76 -1.44 16.71
C TYR A 219 0.30 -2.34 17.36
N LEU A 220 -0.12 -3.46 17.96
CA LEU A 220 0.78 -4.38 18.64
C LEU A 220 1.75 -5.09 17.68
N LEU A 221 1.30 -5.42 16.47
CA LEU A 221 2.08 -6.19 15.51
C LEU A 221 2.88 -5.31 14.52
N ALA A 222 2.52 -4.04 14.36
CA ALA A 222 3.06 -3.16 13.32
C ALA A 222 4.57 -2.99 13.40
N ARG A 223 5.16 -2.82 14.59
CA ARG A 223 6.62 -2.68 14.73
C ARG A 223 7.39 -3.92 14.30
N ILE A 224 6.81 -5.11 14.50
CA ILE A 224 7.41 -6.37 14.06
C ILE A 224 7.34 -6.45 12.54
N ILE A 225 6.18 -6.12 11.96
CA ILE A 225 5.95 -6.12 10.51
C ILE A 225 6.86 -5.11 9.81
N ALA A 226 7.06 -3.93 10.41
CA ALA A 226 7.88 -2.84 9.88
C ALA A 226 9.39 -3.14 9.87
N ARG A 227 9.85 -4.25 10.46
CA ARG A 227 11.26 -4.64 10.38
C ARG A 227 11.68 -4.86 8.92
N GLY A 228 12.72 -4.16 8.50
CA GLY A 228 13.21 -4.17 7.11
C GLY A 228 12.25 -3.52 6.11
N ALA A 229 11.33 -2.67 6.56
CA ALA A 229 10.56 -1.79 5.70
C ALA A 229 11.45 -0.73 5.01
N PRO A 230 11.01 -0.12 3.90
CA PRO A 230 11.75 0.93 3.21
C PRO A 230 12.17 2.09 4.12
N SER A 231 11.29 2.51 5.03
CA SER A 231 11.61 3.53 6.04
C SER A 231 12.05 2.88 7.35
N SER A 232 13.10 3.40 7.96
CA SER A 232 13.51 2.97 9.29
C SER A 232 12.55 3.51 10.36
N LEU A 233 12.50 2.83 11.51
CA LEU A 233 11.72 3.26 12.67
C LEU A 233 12.43 4.35 13.49
N SER A 234 13.68 4.68 13.15
CA SER A 234 14.52 5.62 13.91
C SER A 234 14.66 6.99 13.25
N THR A 235 14.10 7.19 12.05
CA THR A 235 14.16 8.50 11.39
C THR A 235 13.18 9.46 12.06
N GLU A 236 13.71 10.38 12.86
CA GLU A 236 12.96 11.56 13.30
C GLU A 236 12.55 12.39 12.09
N SER A 237 11.24 12.67 11.99
CA SER A 237 10.66 13.86 11.35
C SER A 237 11.22 14.27 9.98
N SER A 238 11.13 13.41 8.97
CA SER A 238 11.08 13.91 7.59
C SER A 238 9.63 13.83 7.12
N ASN A 239 8.97 15.00 7.03
CA ASN A 239 7.62 15.16 6.48
C ASN A 239 7.49 14.36 5.17
N PRO A 240 6.60 13.35 5.09
CA PRO A 240 6.39 12.62 3.86
C PRO A 240 5.51 13.46 2.93
N THR A 241 6.10 14.49 2.32
CA THR A 241 5.53 15.06 1.09
C THR A 241 5.86 14.11 -0.07
N ALA A 242 5.09 14.18 -1.16
CA ALA A 242 5.43 13.45 -2.40
C ALA A 242 6.89 13.73 -2.86
N ALA A 243 7.42 14.91 -2.54
CA ALA A 243 8.82 15.27 -2.77
C ALA A 243 9.81 14.47 -1.88
N SER A 244 9.46 14.20 -0.62
CA SER A 244 10.27 13.36 0.29
C SER A 244 10.37 11.90 -0.18
N HIS A 245 9.31 11.36 -0.80
CA HIS A 245 9.35 10.01 -1.36
C HIS A 245 10.30 9.93 -2.54
N ASN A 246 10.17 10.85 -3.51
CA ASN A 246 11.09 10.94 -4.64
C ASN A 246 12.53 11.10 -4.14
N GLU A 247 12.77 11.92 -3.12
CA GLU A 247 14.09 12.09 -2.53
C GLU A 247 14.60 10.80 -1.86
N SER A 248 13.77 10.10 -1.08
CA SER A 248 14.16 8.83 -0.44
C SER A 248 14.46 7.72 -1.46
N MET A 249 13.64 7.62 -2.52
CA MET A 249 13.86 6.71 -3.64
C MET A 249 15.12 7.09 -4.41
N ARG A 250 15.34 8.38 -4.65
CA ARG A 250 16.56 8.92 -5.27
C ARG A 250 17.81 8.60 -4.45
N VAL A 251 17.75 8.73 -3.12
CA VAL A 251 18.85 8.37 -2.21
C VAL A 251 19.13 6.86 -2.23
N ILE A 252 18.09 6.02 -2.25
CA ILE A 252 18.25 4.55 -2.35
C ILE A 252 18.85 4.17 -3.71
N ALA A 253 18.35 4.72 -4.80
CA ALA A 253 18.87 4.50 -6.15
C ALA A 253 20.33 4.96 -6.27
N LYS A 254 20.66 6.15 -5.74
CA LYS A 254 22.05 6.65 -5.68
C LYS A 254 23.00 5.68 -4.98
N LYS A 255 22.58 5.08 -3.85
CA LYS A 255 23.39 4.07 -3.14
C LYS A 255 23.62 2.79 -3.92
N LYS A 256 22.75 2.48 -4.88
CA LYS A 256 22.83 1.26 -5.71
C LYS A 256 23.59 1.46 -7.02
N MET A 257 23.97 2.69 -7.39
CA MET A 257 24.65 3.05 -8.65
C MET A 257 26.04 2.40 -8.83
N GLY A 258 26.56 1.71 -7.82
CA GLY A 258 27.88 1.08 -7.89
C GLY A 258 29.01 2.11 -7.88
N ASP A 259 30.23 1.62 -7.73
CA ASP A 259 31.43 2.45 -7.73
C ASP A 259 32.08 2.48 -9.13
N LEU A 260 32.63 3.63 -9.53
CA LEU A 260 33.30 3.81 -10.83
C LEU A 260 34.80 3.53 -10.78
N THR A 261 35.34 3.22 -9.61
CA THR A 261 36.79 3.01 -9.44
C THR A 261 37.28 1.72 -10.09
N ASN A 262 36.46 0.66 -10.11
CA ASN A 262 36.83 -0.62 -10.69
C ASN A 262 36.65 -0.61 -12.21
N ASP A 263 37.65 -0.15 -12.94
CA ASP A 263 37.60 0.00 -14.39
C ASP A 263 37.75 -1.36 -15.13
N PRO A 264 36.73 -1.82 -15.88
CA PRO A 264 36.77 -3.11 -16.56
C PRO A 264 37.71 -3.11 -17.78
N TRP A 265 37.97 -1.95 -18.40
CA TRP A 265 38.88 -1.82 -19.53
C TRP A 265 40.34 -1.82 -19.07
N GLU A 266 40.63 -1.14 -17.95
CA GLU A 266 41.94 -1.20 -17.31
C GLU A 266 42.26 -2.62 -16.80
N SER A 267 41.29 -3.27 -16.16
CA SER A 267 41.42 -4.66 -15.67
C SER A 267 41.71 -5.67 -16.79
N ALA A 268 41.22 -5.40 -18.00
CA ALA A 268 41.48 -6.21 -19.19
C ALA A 268 42.72 -5.77 -19.97
N ASN A 269 43.52 -4.85 -19.43
CA ASN A 269 44.73 -4.30 -20.04
C ASN A 269 44.47 -3.61 -21.40
N LYS A 270 43.28 -3.01 -21.57
CA LYS A 270 42.83 -2.24 -22.73
C LYS A 270 42.29 -0.87 -22.28
N PRO A 271 43.10 0.00 -21.66
CA PRO A 271 42.60 1.26 -21.09
C PRO A 271 41.94 2.13 -22.18
N LEU A 272 40.87 2.83 -21.80
CA LEU A 272 40.16 3.73 -22.71
C LEU A 272 40.98 4.99 -22.99
N GLU A 273 41.25 5.25 -24.26
CA GLU A 273 41.98 6.44 -24.73
C GLU A 273 41.08 7.36 -25.57
N GLY A 274 41.58 8.55 -25.90
CA GLY A 274 40.90 9.48 -26.80
C GLY A 274 39.53 9.93 -26.30
N ASN A 275 38.51 9.79 -27.14
CA ASN A 275 37.14 10.22 -26.82
C ASN A 275 36.54 9.39 -25.67
N ALA A 276 36.65 8.07 -25.74
CA ALA A 276 36.14 7.16 -24.72
C ALA A 276 36.75 7.41 -23.34
N GLY A 277 38.07 7.64 -23.29
CA GLY A 277 38.76 8.00 -22.03
C GLY A 277 38.27 9.34 -21.45
N ARG A 278 37.96 10.32 -22.29
CA ARG A 278 37.38 11.60 -21.86
C ARG A 278 35.97 11.45 -21.30
N ILE A 279 35.13 10.64 -21.94
CA ILE A 279 33.77 10.34 -21.50
C ILE A 279 33.81 9.67 -20.12
N LEU A 280 34.66 8.65 -19.95
CA LEU A 280 34.85 7.98 -18.66
C LEU A 280 35.34 8.94 -17.57
N TYR A 281 36.23 9.88 -17.91
CA TYR A 281 36.68 10.90 -16.97
C TYR A 281 35.54 11.84 -16.55
N GLN A 282 34.69 12.28 -17.48
CA GLN A 282 33.53 13.12 -17.14
C GLN A 282 32.49 12.35 -16.33
N LEU A 283 32.24 11.08 -16.65
CA LEU A 283 31.40 10.19 -15.87
C LEU A 283 31.85 10.13 -14.41
N ARG A 284 33.16 10.02 -14.15
CA ARG A 284 33.71 10.01 -12.79
C ARG A 284 33.61 11.35 -12.06
N LEU A 285 33.68 12.46 -12.79
CA LEU A 285 33.57 13.80 -12.20
C LEU A 285 32.13 14.25 -11.93
N GLN A 286 31.18 13.84 -12.78
CA GLN A 286 29.83 14.41 -12.79
C GLN A 286 28.74 13.36 -12.52
N GLY A 287 29.08 12.07 -12.53
CA GLY A 287 28.13 10.97 -12.42
C GLY A 287 27.60 10.70 -11.00
N ASP A 288 27.68 11.63 -10.06
CA ASP A 288 27.16 11.47 -8.70
C ASP A 288 25.62 11.64 -8.63
N GLU A 289 25.03 12.22 -9.67
CA GLU A 289 23.58 12.34 -9.86
C GLU A 289 23.06 11.27 -10.83
N LEU A 290 21.87 10.70 -10.56
CA LEU A 290 21.29 9.59 -11.35
C LEU A 290 21.16 9.95 -12.83
N GLU A 291 20.56 11.11 -13.13
CA GLU A 291 20.29 11.54 -14.50
C GLU A 291 21.60 11.80 -15.26
N THR A 292 22.57 12.43 -14.60
CA THR A 292 23.88 12.71 -15.16
C THR A 292 24.68 11.42 -15.38
N ARG A 293 24.59 10.47 -14.45
CA ARG A 293 25.26 9.17 -14.57
C ARG A 293 24.70 8.34 -15.71
N GLN A 294 23.37 8.33 -15.87
CA GLN A 294 22.70 7.68 -16.99
C GLN A 294 23.22 8.21 -18.32
N ALA A 295 23.19 9.54 -18.52
CA ALA A 295 23.62 10.15 -19.78
C ALA A 295 25.08 9.80 -20.12
N TRP A 296 25.97 9.87 -19.12
CA TRP A 296 27.39 9.54 -19.34
C TRP A 296 27.64 8.06 -19.58
N LEU A 297 26.90 7.15 -18.94
CA LEU A 297 26.99 5.71 -19.21
C LEU A 297 26.47 5.36 -20.60
N GLU A 298 25.39 6.00 -21.05
CA GLU A 298 24.84 5.83 -22.40
C GLU A 298 25.86 6.30 -23.45
N GLU A 299 26.43 7.49 -23.28
CA GLU A 299 27.48 8.00 -24.18
C GLU A 299 28.74 7.12 -24.17
N LEU A 300 29.11 6.56 -23.00
CA LEU A 300 30.24 5.64 -22.89
C LEU A 300 29.96 4.33 -23.65
N ALA A 301 28.74 3.79 -23.58
CA ALA A 301 28.35 2.57 -24.28
C ALA A 301 28.47 2.73 -25.81
N GLU A 302 28.10 3.89 -26.34
CA GLU A 302 28.20 4.20 -27.78
C GLU A 302 29.64 4.36 -28.27
N ASN A 303 30.56 4.74 -27.37
CA ASN A 303 31.96 5.02 -27.68
C ASN A 303 32.92 3.90 -27.26
N THR A 304 32.42 2.77 -26.78
CA THR A 304 33.24 1.66 -26.29
C THR A 304 32.74 0.30 -26.75
N ILE A 305 33.64 -0.68 -26.73
CA ILE A 305 33.33 -2.09 -26.97
C ILE A 305 33.73 -2.92 -25.76
N CYS A 306 33.12 -4.09 -25.64
CA CYS A 306 33.42 -5.02 -24.56
C CYS A 306 34.93 -5.38 -24.58
N PRO A 307 35.65 -5.23 -23.47
CA PRO A 307 37.10 -5.44 -23.47
C PRO A 307 37.50 -6.91 -23.69
N ILE A 308 36.59 -7.87 -23.47
CA ILE A 308 36.87 -9.31 -23.56
C ILE A 308 36.60 -9.86 -24.96
N CYS A 309 35.46 -9.51 -25.56
CA CYS A 309 35.01 -10.11 -26.83
C CYS A 309 34.81 -9.11 -27.97
N ASP A 310 35.15 -7.83 -27.75
CA ASP A 310 35.02 -6.74 -28.71
C ASP A 310 33.58 -6.54 -29.25
N GLY A 311 32.59 -7.09 -28.54
CA GLY A 311 31.17 -6.97 -28.84
C GLY A 311 30.59 -5.64 -28.35
N GLU A 312 29.44 -5.26 -28.92
CA GLU A 312 28.71 -4.06 -28.55
C GLU A 312 28.32 -4.07 -27.06
N ILE A 313 28.42 -2.91 -26.41
CA ILE A 313 27.97 -2.70 -25.03
C ILE A 313 26.56 -2.13 -25.07
N LYS A 314 25.68 -2.68 -24.23
CA LYS A 314 24.29 -2.26 -24.10
C LYS A 314 24.05 -1.67 -22.73
N PHE A 315 23.07 -0.78 -22.70
CA PHE A 315 22.56 -0.16 -21.50
C PHE A 315 21.45 -1.03 -20.91
N ASN A 316 21.58 -1.44 -19.65
CA ASN A 316 20.58 -2.25 -18.95
C ASN A 316 20.09 -1.53 -17.69
N GLU A 317 18.78 -1.32 -17.64
CA GLU A 317 18.09 -0.74 -16.48
C GLU A 317 17.57 -1.84 -15.57
N LYS A 318 17.93 -1.78 -14.28
CA LYS A 318 17.34 -2.64 -13.27
C LYS A 318 17.18 -1.90 -11.94
N ASP A 319 15.95 -1.85 -11.44
CA ASP A 319 15.59 -1.20 -10.18
C ASP A 319 16.05 0.28 -10.10
N ASP A 320 15.80 1.05 -11.18
CA ASP A 320 16.16 2.47 -11.35
C ASP A 320 17.69 2.73 -11.32
N VAL A 321 18.49 1.71 -11.58
CA VAL A 321 19.94 1.80 -11.72
C VAL A 321 20.35 1.24 -13.06
N TYR A 322 21.24 1.98 -13.72
CA TYR A 322 21.74 1.65 -15.02
C TYR A 322 23.14 1.06 -14.96
N ARG A 323 23.35 0.01 -15.77
CA ARG A 323 24.63 -0.69 -15.89
C ARG A 323 24.93 -0.99 -17.34
N LEU A 324 26.21 -0.99 -17.66
CA LEU A 324 26.77 -1.47 -18.91
C LEU A 324 26.87 -2.99 -18.89
N VAL A 325 26.34 -3.60 -19.94
CA VAL A 325 26.40 -5.05 -20.15
C VAL A 325 26.88 -5.38 -21.55
N CYS A 326 27.64 -6.46 -21.68
CA CYS A 326 28.04 -6.94 -23.01
C CYS A 326 26.85 -7.60 -23.72
N SER A 327 26.65 -7.29 -25.01
CA SER A 327 25.60 -7.85 -25.84
C SER A 327 25.75 -9.35 -26.15
N ILE A 328 26.98 -9.87 -26.07
CA ILE A 328 27.32 -11.27 -26.39
C ILE A 328 27.21 -12.16 -25.15
N ASN A 329 27.81 -11.73 -24.03
CA ASN A 329 27.79 -12.48 -22.77
C ASN A 329 27.82 -11.53 -21.57
N GLY A 330 26.78 -11.57 -20.74
CA GLY A 330 26.68 -10.72 -19.54
C GLY A 330 27.78 -10.95 -18.50
N GLU A 331 28.48 -12.09 -18.53
CA GLU A 331 29.65 -12.33 -17.68
C GLU A 331 30.89 -11.54 -18.11
N HIS A 332 30.94 -11.07 -19.37
CA HIS A 332 32.08 -10.31 -19.84
C HIS A 332 32.12 -8.88 -19.30
N LEU A 333 30.95 -8.29 -19.05
CA LEU A 333 30.82 -6.94 -18.56
C LEU A 333 29.49 -6.77 -17.83
N PHE A 334 29.57 -6.36 -16.57
CA PHE A 334 28.46 -5.90 -15.75
C PHE A 334 29.00 -4.80 -14.83
N TRP A 335 28.86 -3.54 -15.24
CA TRP A 335 29.55 -2.42 -14.59
C TRP A 335 28.76 -1.10 -14.71
N PRO A 336 28.82 -0.18 -13.74
CA PRO A 336 29.40 -0.35 -12.40
C PRO A 336 28.56 -1.29 -11.51
#